data_AF-A0A8D5ZMS1-F1
#
_entry.id   AF-A0A8D5ZMS1-F1
#
_cell.length_a   1.000
_cell.length_b   1.000
_cell.length_c   1.000
_cell.angle_alpha   90.00
_cell.angle_beta   90.00
_cell.angle_gamma   90.00
#
_symmetry.space_group_name_H-M   'P 1'
#
loop_
_entity.id
_entity.type
_entity.pdbx_description
1 polymer ?
#
loop_
_entity_poly.entity_id
_entity_poly.type
_entity_poly.pdbx_seq_one_letter_code
_entity_poly.pdbx_strand_id
1 'polypeptide(L)'
;MIRQSPGLSTTSLASVPMEQHWPVLSAPVLAFLELEQDVYFPQLSPADVHMYISSAMEWGEQATQKHHYDGRLIHLINRMIASGIRVRFLDHASPRITTRAQYRSKPPTIDIYRPSIQQLAHFFKRSGYRVSSDDLVALHLTHEWFHHLEIHTIGRTDRMLPKVPVKRWGPFTWREYVGKTREIAAHAFTQRSLGLSWFPTLVDHLLLYMEKGWSKTQIREHFQHVKQRYDKFIQTDKRDQE
;
A
#
# COMPACT_ATOMS: atom_id res chain seq x y z
N MET A 1 -8.24 46.74 -13.89
CA MET A 1 -7.40 45.64 -14.42
C MET A 1 -6.98 44.75 -13.25
N ILE A 2 -7.71 43.66 -13.00
CA ILE A 2 -7.32 42.66 -12.01
C ILE A 2 -6.54 41.59 -12.77
N ARG A 3 -5.24 41.46 -12.50
CA ARG A 3 -4.41 40.39 -13.04
C ARG A 3 -4.93 39.06 -12.46
N GLN A 4 -5.51 38.23 -13.32
CA GLN A 4 -5.75 36.83 -13.02
C GLN A 4 -4.38 36.16 -12.84
N SER A 5 -4.11 35.67 -11.63
CA SER A 5 -2.99 34.75 -11.40
C SER A 5 -3.22 33.50 -12.25
N PRO A 6 -2.21 32.99 -12.99
CA PRO A 6 -2.39 31.82 -13.83
C PRO A 6 -2.77 30.63 -12.94
N GLY A 7 -3.94 30.05 -13.20
CA GLY A 7 -4.43 28.86 -12.51
C GLY A 7 -3.46 27.71 -12.75
N LEU A 8 -2.68 27.35 -11.73
CA LEU A 8 -1.85 26.14 -11.76
C LEU A 8 -2.78 24.94 -11.91
N SER A 9 -2.73 24.29 -13.07
CA SER A 9 -3.46 23.06 -13.38
C SER A 9 -3.18 21.97 -12.34
N THR A 10 -4.22 21.27 -11.89
CA THR A 10 -4.08 20.10 -11.03
C THR A 10 -3.35 18.98 -11.75
N THR A 11 -2.35 18.40 -11.10
CA THR A 11 -1.56 17.27 -11.61
C THR A 11 -2.23 15.97 -11.22
N SER A 12 -2.32 15.00 -12.15
CA SER A 12 -2.78 13.65 -11.80
C SER A 12 -1.75 12.95 -10.91
N LEU A 13 -2.20 12.23 -9.88
CA LEU A 13 -1.30 11.50 -8.98
C LEU A 13 -0.36 10.53 -9.72
N ALA A 14 -0.86 9.84 -10.75
CA ALA A 14 -0.08 8.90 -11.55
C ALA A 14 1.08 9.56 -12.33
N SER A 15 0.98 10.86 -12.59
CA SER A 15 2.00 11.62 -13.32
C SER A 15 3.08 12.24 -12.44
N VAL A 16 3.02 12.05 -11.11
CA VAL A 16 4.02 12.60 -10.19
C VAL A 16 5.30 11.75 -10.21
N PRO A 17 6.44 12.28 -10.69
CA PRO A 17 7.71 11.55 -10.73
C PRO A 17 8.37 11.58 -9.34
N MET A 18 7.98 10.66 -8.47
CA MET A 18 8.44 10.61 -7.07
C MET A 18 9.96 10.59 -6.94
N GLU A 19 10.65 9.89 -7.85
CA GLU A 19 12.10 9.74 -7.91
C GLU A 19 12.88 11.05 -8.13
N GLN A 20 12.23 12.08 -8.68
CA GLN A 20 12.87 13.39 -8.87
C GLN A 20 13.01 14.16 -7.56
N HIS A 21 12.13 13.90 -6.59
CA HIS A 21 12.03 14.71 -5.36
C HIS A 21 12.30 13.94 -4.08
N TRP A 22 12.13 12.62 -4.09
CA TRP A 22 12.24 11.76 -2.92
C TRP A 22 13.10 10.53 -3.21
N PRO A 23 13.81 10.00 -2.20
CA PRO A 23 14.34 8.65 -2.30
C PRO A 23 13.16 7.67 -2.50
N VAL A 24 13.33 6.75 -3.44
CA VAL A 24 12.31 5.74 -3.78
C VAL A 24 12.89 4.34 -3.61
N LEU A 25 12.01 3.39 -3.35
CA LEU A 25 12.30 1.96 -3.32
C LEU A 25 11.42 1.27 -4.37
N SER A 26 11.93 0.18 -4.94
CA SER A 26 11.13 -0.66 -5.84
C SER A 26 10.00 -1.36 -5.06
N ALA A 27 8.92 -1.71 -5.74
CA ALA A 27 7.76 -2.37 -5.14
C ALA A 27 8.13 -3.62 -4.31
N PRO A 28 9.00 -4.56 -4.76
CA PRO A 28 9.37 -5.72 -3.96
C PRO A 28 10.08 -5.37 -2.64
N VAL A 29 10.85 -4.28 -2.61
CA VAL A 29 11.57 -3.85 -1.40
C VAL A 29 10.62 -3.19 -0.40
N LEU A 30 9.61 -2.46 -0.89
CA LEU A 30 8.55 -1.93 -0.04
C LEU A 30 7.62 -3.04 0.47
N ALA A 31 7.29 -4.01 -0.37
CA ALA A 31 6.55 -5.21 0.03
C ALA A 31 7.33 -6.03 1.07
N PHE A 32 8.66 -6.10 0.97
CA PHE A 32 9.51 -6.67 2.00
C PHE A 32 9.39 -5.94 3.35
N LEU A 33 9.43 -4.60 3.37
CA LEU A 33 9.20 -3.82 4.59
C LEU A 33 7.80 -4.05 5.19
N GLU A 34 6.80 -4.27 4.35
CA GLU A 34 5.44 -4.61 4.80
C GLU A 34 5.39 -6.01 5.41
N LEU A 35 6.07 -6.98 4.79
CA LEU A 35 6.17 -8.36 5.26
C LEU A 35 6.93 -8.47 6.59
N GLU A 36 7.98 -7.67 6.79
CA GLU A 36 8.77 -7.65 8.03
C GLU A 36 7.96 -7.24 9.27
N GLN A 37 6.81 -6.60 9.08
CA GLN A 37 5.89 -6.25 10.14
C GLN A 37 4.98 -7.42 10.55
N ASP A 38 5.05 -8.56 9.86
CA ASP A 38 4.28 -9.75 10.22
C ASP A 38 4.89 -10.44 11.43
N VAL A 39 4.04 -10.90 12.35
CA VAL A 39 4.47 -11.60 13.57
C VAL A 39 5.20 -12.91 13.25
N TYR A 40 4.90 -13.53 12.11
CA TYR A 40 5.51 -14.78 11.68
C TYR A 40 6.66 -14.62 10.69
N PHE A 41 7.04 -13.38 10.34
CA PHE A 41 8.19 -13.10 9.48
C PHE A 41 9.49 -13.79 9.94
N PRO A 42 9.84 -13.83 11.24
CA PRO A 42 11.08 -14.47 11.69
C PRO A 42 11.14 -16.00 11.42
N GLN A 43 10.03 -16.64 11.06
CA GLN A 43 10.00 -18.07 10.72
C GLN A 43 10.09 -18.33 9.20
N LEU A 44 10.11 -17.28 8.37
CA LEU A 44 10.22 -17.41 6.93
C LEU A 44 11.68 -17.65 6.52
N SER A 45 11.91 -18.64 5.65
CA SER A 45 13.18 -18.76 4.96
C SER A 45 13.33 -17.65 3.90
N PRO A 46 14.55 -17.38 3.40
CA PRO A 46 14.74 -16.43 2.31
C PRO A 46 13.93 -16.76 1.04
N ALA A 47 13.84 -18.06 0.69
CA ALA A 47 13.01 -18.55 -0.40
C ALA A 47 11.52 -18.26 -0.17
N ASP A 48 11.05 -18.50 1.05
CA ASP A 48 9.67 -18.19 1.43
C ASP A 48 9.39 -16.70 1.28
N VAL A 49 10.26 -15.83 1.81
CA VAL A 49 10.11 -14.37 1.71
C VAL A 49 9.91 -13.93 0.26
N HIS A 50 10.74 -14.42 -0.65
CA HIS A 50 10.62 -14.09 -2.07
C HIS A 50 9.28 -14.57 -2.66
N MET A 51 8.89 -15.81 -2.36
CA MET A 51 7.63 -16.40 -2.82
C MET A 51 6.41 -15.63 -2.27
N TYR A 52 6.36 -15.31 -0.98
CA TYR A 52 5.25 -14.56 -0.37
C TYR A 52 5.10 -13.16 -0.98
N ILE A 53 6.21 -12.43 -1.16
CA ILE A 53 6.18 -11.09 -1.77
C ILE A 53 5.65 -11.17 -3.20
N SER A 54 6.27 -12.02 -4.04
CA SER A 54 5.96 -12.10 -5.47
C SER A 54 4.52 -12.55 -5.68
N SER A 55 4.09 -13.58 -4.95
CA SER A 55 2.73 -14.12 -5.08
C SER A 55 1.68 -13.14 -4.57
N ALA A 56 1.91 -12.46 -3.44
CA ALA A 56 0.95 -11.47 -2.93
C ALA A 56 0.79 -10.28 -3.89
N MET A 57 1.90 -9.78 -4.46
CA MET A 57 1.85 -8.74 -5.47
C MET A 57 1.08 -9.20 -6.71
N GLU A 58 1.37 -10.39 -7.22
CA GLU A 58 0.69 -10.96 -8.38
C GLU A 58 -0.82 -11.11 -8.15
N TRP A 59 -1.24 -11.61 -6.98
CA TRP A 59 -2.66 -11.69 -6.62
C TRP A 59 -3.35 -10.33 -6.64
N GLY A 60 -2.70 -9.31 -6.09
CA GLY A 60 -3.19 -7.92 -6.12
C GLY A 60 -3.32 -7.39 -7.54
N GLU A 61 -2.29 -7.56 -8.37
CA GLU A 61 -2.28 -7.11 -9.76
C GLU A 61 -3.35 -7.80 -10.61
N GLN A 62 -3.50 -9.12 -10.48
CA GLN A 62 -4.49 -9.90 -11.24
C GLN A 62 -5.93 -9.47 -10.91
N ALA A 63 -6.21 -9.07 -9.67
CA ALA A 63 -7.54 -8.59 -9.28
C ALA A 63 -7.98 -7.33 -10.05
N THR A 64 -7.04 -6.55 -10.62
CA THR A 64 -7.35 -5.36 -11.43
C THR A 64 -8.07 -5.69 -12.74
N GLN A 65 -7.88 -6.89 -13.28
CA GLN A 65 -8.49 -7.30 -14.55
C GLN A 65 -10.03 -7.23 -14.53
N LYS A 66 -10.64 -7.47 -13.37
CA LYS A 66 -12.10 -7.44 -13.17
C LYS A 66 -12.59 -6.17 -12.47
N HIS A 67 -11.71 -5.43 -11.79
CA HIS A 67 -12.09 -4.35 -10.87
C HIS A 67 -11.36 -3.02 -11.11
N HIS A 68 -10.88 -2.79 -12.33
CA HIS A 68 -10.15 -1.59 -12.74
C HIS A 68 -10.84 -0.26 -12.37
N TYR A 69 -10.01 0.73 -12.00
CA TYR A 69 -10.41 2.12 -11.73
C TYR A 69 -10.34 2.95 -13.02
N ASP A 70 -11.44 3.59 -13.42
CA ASP A 70 -11.53 4.29 -14.71
C ASP A 70 -11.04 5.76 -14.66
N GLY A 71 -10.35 6.16 -13.58
CA GLY A 71 -9.90 7.53 -13.38
C GLY A 71 -10.96 8.47 -12.79
N ARG A 72 -12.18 8.00 -12.52
CA ARG A 72 -13.25 8.82 -11.92
C ARG A 72 -13.64 8.35 -10.53
N LEU A 73 -13.33 9.16 -9.52
CA LEU A 73 -13.62 8.84 -8.12
C LEU A 73 -15.10 8.51 -7.88
N ILE A 74 -16.01 9.28 -8.50
CA ILE A 74 -17.45 9.07 -8.34
C ILE A 74 -17.89 7.69 -8.83
N HIS A 75 -17.25 7.13 -9.87
CA HIS A 75 -17.56 5.80 -10.36
C HIS A 75 -17.08 4.71 -9.40
N LEU A 76 -15.90 4.89 -8.79
CA LEU A 76 -15.40 4.01 -7.74
C LEU A 76 -16.36 3.99 -6.54
N ILE A 77 -16.77 5.17 -6.06
CA ILE A 77 -17.71 5.29 -4.94
C ILE A 77 -19.07 4.65 -5.28
N ASN A 78 -19.61 4.91 -6.48
CA ASN A 78 -20.89 4.32 -6.89
C ASN A 78 -20.80 2.78 -6.96
N ARG A 79 -19.69 2.23 -7.43
CA ARG A 79 -19.45 0.77 -7.45
C ARG A 79 -19.43 0.19 -6.03
N MET A 80 -18.76 0.86 -5.09
CA MET A 80 -18.73 0.46 -3.68
C MET A 80 -20.12 0.47 -3.05
N ILE A 81 -20.88 1.55 -3.27
CA ILE A 81 -22.26 1.68 -2.77
C ILE A 81 -23.16 0.57 -3.34
N ALA A 82 -23.07 0.32 -4.64
CA ALA A 82 -23.79 -0.77 -5.30
C ALA A 82 -23.41 -2.16 -4.75
N SER A 83 -22.21 -2.30 -4.18
CA SER A 83 -21.72 -3.51 -3.51
C SER A 83 -22.07 -3.55 -2.01
N GLY A 84 -22.92 -2.64 -1.53
CA GLY A 84 -23.37 -2.57 -0.14
C GLY A 84 -22.37 -1.91 0.82
N ILE A 85 -21.34 -1.24 0.33
CA ILE A 85 -20.38 -0.50 1.16
C ILE A 85 -20.87 0.92 1.41
N ARG A 86 -20.80 1.35 2.68
CA ARG A 86 -20.96 2.76 3.03
C ARG A 86 -19.61 3.47 2.98
N VAL A 87 -19.52 4.60 2.28
CA VAL A 87 -18.32 5.47 2.30
C VAL A 87 -18.61 6.67 3.19
N ARG A 88 -17.80 6.88 4.22
CA ARG A 88 -17.95 8.02 5.15
C ARG A 88 -16.69 8.85 5.17
N PHE A 89 -16.86 10.17 5.15
CA PHE A 89 -15.77 11.11 5.35
C PHE A 89 -15.82 11.64 6.78
N LEU A 90 -14.73 11.49 7.51
CA LEU A 90 -14.59 11.86 8.91
C LEU A 90 -13.69 13.10 9.01
N ASP A 91 -14.12 14.07 9.81
CA ASP A 91 -13.40 15.34 9.98
C ASP A 91 -12.43 15.33 11.17
N HIS A 92 -12.34 14.22 11.90
CA HIS A 92 -11.36 14.01 12.96
C HIS A 92 -10.15 13.20 12.45
N ALA A 93 -9.03 13.29 13.17
CA ALA A 93 -7.83 12.53 12.86
C ALA A 93 -8.06 11.03 13.12
N SER A 94 -7.40 10.20 12.33
CA SER A 94 -7.34 8.77 12.59
C SER A 94 -6.63 8.47 13.93
N PRO A 95 -6.98 7.38 14.64
CA PRO A 95 -6.25 6.91 15.81
C PRO A 95 -4.76 6.60 15.54
N ARG A 96 -4.42 6.28 14.29
CA ARG A 96 -3.05 6.04 13.82
C ARG A 96 -2.70 7.02 12.72
N ILE A 97 -1.54 7.64 12.83
CA ILE A 97 -1.12 8.73 11.94
C ILE A 97 -1.02 8.32 10.45
N THR A 98 -0.64 7.07 10.18
CA THR A 98 -0.53 6.51 8.83
C THR A 98 -1.86 6.03 8.25
N THR A 99 -2.91 5.91 9.06
CA THR A 99 -4.21 5.40 8.60
C THR A 99 -5.01 6.56 7.99
N ARG A 100 -5.21 6.50 6.67
CA ARG A 100 -5.95 7.51 5.88
C ARG A 100 -7.35 7.07 5.52
N ALA A 101 -7.55 5.77 5.36
CA ALA A 101 -8.85 5.14 5.31
C ALA A 101 -8.83 3.84 6.11
N GLN A 102 -10.01 3.31 6.44
CA GLN A 102 -10.15 2.02 7.09
C GLN A 102 -11.43 1.31 6.64
N TYR A 103 -11.30 0.07 6.19
CA TYR A 103 -12.42 -0.83 5.95
C TYR A 103 -12.87 -1.55 7.22
N ARG A 104 -14.19 -1.59 7.42
CA ARG A 104 -14.87 -2.39 8.46
C ARG A 104 -15.90 -3.29 7.78
N SER A 105 -15.88 -4.59 8.08
CA SER A 105 -16.72 -5.57 7.38
C SER A 105 -18.15 -5.70 7.92
N LYS A 106 -18.47 -5.14 9.10
CA LYS A 106 -19.77 -5.31 9.77
C LYS A 106 -20.29 -4.00 10.39
N PRO A 107 -21.21 -3.28 9.73
CA PRO A 107 -21.56 -3.41 8.31
C PRO A 107 -20.40 -2.95 7.42
N PRO A 108 -20.28 -3.43 6.16
CA PRO A 108 -19.30 -2.96 5.19
C PRO A 108 -19.26 -1.43 5.10
N THR A 109 -18.16 -0.84 5.57
CA THR A 109 -17.99 0.61 5.67
C THR A 109 -16.53 0.97 5.44
N ILE A 110 -16.27 1.96 4.59
CA ILE A 110 -14.96 2.57 4.44
C ILE A 110 -15.02 3.97 5.05
N ASP A 111 -14.20 4.20 6.07
CA ASP A 111 -14.07 5.48 6.73
C ASP A 111 -12.82 6.19 6.20
N ILE A 112 -12.97 7.38 5.61
CA ILE A 112 -11.88 8.23 5.10
C ILE A 112 -11.67 9.40 6.05
N TYR A 113 -10.43 9.59 6.52
CA TYR A 113 -10.08 10.68 7.43
C TYR A 113 -9.61 11.89 6.65
N ARG A 114 -10.43 12.95 6.57
CA ARG A 114 -10.09 14.18 5.82
C ARG A 114 -8.77 14.82 6.25
N PRO A 115 -8.44 14.90 7.56
CA PRO A 115 -7.15 15.46 7.98
C PRO A 115 -5.96 14.71 7.38
N SER A 116 -6.04 13.39 7.28
CA SER A 116 -4.98 12.56 6.72
C SER A 116 -4.85 12.74 5.18
N ILE A 117 -5.97 12.97 4.48
CA ILE A 117 -5.94 13.36 3.04
C ILE A 117 -5.31 14.74 2.85
N GLN A 118 -5.62 15.70 3.73
CA GLN A 118 -5.02 17.03 3.69
C GLN A 118 -3.52 17.01 3.95
N GLN A 119 -3.07 16.17 4.89
CA GLN A 119 -1.65 15.94 5.13
C GLN A 119 -0.93 15.44 3.88
N LEU A 120 -1.56 14.49 3.16
CA LEU A 120 -1.01 13.96 1.92
C LEU A 120 -0.98 15.03 0.81
N ALA A 121 -2.04 15.84 0.67
CA ALA A 121 -2.06 16.97 -0.25
C ALA A 121 -0.93 17.98 0.05
N HIS A 122 -0.68 18.24 1.34
CA HIS A 122 0.41 19.12 1.77
C HIS A 122 1.79 18.54 1.44
N PHE A 123 1.99 17.23 1.61
CA PHE A 123 3.21 16.54 1.23
C PHE A 123 3.54 16.73 -0.26
N PHE A 124 2.57 16.48 -1.14
CA PHE A 124 2.77 16.69 -2.58
C PHE A 124 2.98 18.16 -2.92
N LYS A 125 2.23 19.07 -2.29
CA LYS A 125 2.39 20.53 -2.48
C LYS A 125 3.80 21.00 -2.12
N ARG A 126 4.36 20.53 -1.00
CA ARG A 126 5.76 20.82 -0.60
C ARG A 126 6.78 20.25 -1.58
N SER A 127 6.40 19.24 -2.34
CA SER A 127 7.21 18.62 -3.38
C SER A 127 7.03 19.28 -4.75
N GLY A 128 6.22 20.35 -4.84
CA GLY A 128 5.97 21.10 -6.08
C GLY A 128 4.72 20.67 -6.84
N TYR A 129 3.95 19.69 -6.35
CA TYR A 129 2.80 19.12 -7.06
C TYR A 129 1.48 19.46 -6.40
N ARG A 130 0.51 19.95 -7.19
CA ARG A 130 -0.88 20.13 -6.74
C ARG A 130 -1.71 18.96 -7.24
N VAL A 131 -1.72 17.88 -6.46
CA VAL A 131 -2.53 16.69 -6.77
C VAL A 131 -4.00 16.95 -6.47
N SER A 132 -4.89 16.43 -7.32
CA SER A 132 -6.33 16.54 -7.12
C SER A 132 -6.76 15.82 -5.82
N SER A 133 -7.72 16.38 -5.08
CA SER A 133 -8.26 15.69 -3.90
C SER A 133 -8.88 14.34 -4.27
N ASP A 134 -9.45 14.24 -5.48
CA ASP A 134 -10.11 13.03 -5.96
C ASP A 134 -9.11 11.88 -6.12
N ASP A 135 -7.92 12.14 -6.68
CA ASP A 135 -6.88 11.12 -6.80
C ASP A 135 -6.36 10.67 -5.44
N LEU A 136 -6.21 11.59 -4.48
CA LEU A 136 -5.76 11.24 -3.12
C LEU A 136 -6.78 10.39 -2.39
N VAL A 137 -8.08 10.67 -2.58
CA VAL A 137 -9.15 9.83 -2.04
C VAL A 137 -9.19 8.49 -2.77
N ALA A 138 -9.08 8.49 -4.11
CA ALA A 138 -9.07 7.27 -4.93
C ALA A 138 -7.93 6.33 -4.55
N LEU A 139 -6.75 6.86 -4.21
CA LEU A 139 -5.61 6.07 -3.73
C LEU A 139 -6.00 5.17 -2.54
N HIS A 140 -6.61 5.75 -1.51
CA HIS A 140 -6.97 5.01 -0.30
C HIS A 140 -8.28 4.23 -0.46
N LEU A 141 -9.25 4.75 -1.20
CA LEU A 141 -10.47 4.01 -1.49
C LEU A 141 -10.21 2.75 -2.30
N THR A 142 -9.29 2.79 -3.27
CA THR A 142 -8.92 1.61 -4.07
C THR A 142 -8.23 0.56 -3.20
N HIS A 143 -7.42 0.97 -2.23
CA HIS A 143 -6.82 0.07 -1.24
C HIS A 143 -7.89 -0.62 -0.40
N GLU A 144 -8.80 0.14 0.21
CA GLU A 144 -9.87 -0.42 1.03
C GLU A 144 -10.89 -1.22 0.23
N TRP A 145 -11.09 -0.89 -1.05
CA TRP A 145 -11.89 -1.69 -1.98
C TRP A 145 -11.36 -3.11 -2.13
N PHE A 146 -10.03 -3.25 -2.26
CA PHE A 146 -9.40 -4.56 -2.36
C PHE A 146 -9.70 -5.42 -1.12
N HIS A 147 -9.60 -4.83 0.08
CA HIS A 147 -9.93 -5.55 1.32
C HIS A 147 -11.38 -6.04 1.36
N HIS A 148 -12.32 -5.26 0.83
CA HIS A 148 -13.69 -5.72 0.64
C HIS A 148 -13.77 -6.88 -0.36
N LEU A 149 -13.13 -6.75 -1.53
CA LEU A 149 -13.10 -7.80 -2.54
C LEU A 149 -12.54 -9.11 -1.98
N GLU A 150 -11.45 -9.08 -1.21
CA GLU A 150 -10.87 -10.28 -0.59
C GLU A 150 -11.86 -11.04 0.30
N ILE A 151 -12.66 -10.29 1.05
CA ILE A 151 -13.59 -10.88 2.02
C ILE A 151 -14.82 -11.46 1.32
N HIS A 152 -15.25 -10.85 0.21
CA HIS A 152 -16.58 -11.13 -0.37
C HIS A 152 -16.55 -11.74 -1.78
N THR A 153 -15.47 -11.58 -2.54
CA THR A 153 -15.45 -11.90 -3.98
C THR A 153 -14.26 -12.76 -4.39
N ILE A 154 -13.03 -12.32 -4.12
CA ILE A 154 -11.81 -12.92 -4.69
C ILE A 154 -11.08 -13.87 -3.71
N GLY A 155 -11.51 -13.91 -2.46
CA GLY A 155 -10.84 -14.68 -1.40
C GLY A 155 -9.65 -13.93 -0.79
N ARG A 156 -9.26 -14.31 0.42
CA ARG A 156 -8.16 -13.64 1.14
C ARG A 156 -6.81 -14.12 0.63
N THR A 157 -5.92 -13.18 0.30
CA THR A 157 -4.58 -13.45 -0.21
C THR A 157 -3.76 -14.33 0.74
N ASP A 158 -3.80 -14.04 2.04
CA ASP A 158 -3.08 -14.83 3.05
C ASP A 158 -3.48 -16.30 3.08
N ARG A 159 -4.71 -16.62 2.69
CA ARG A 159 -5.23 -18.00 2.62
C ARG A 159 -4.93 -18.71 1.31
N MET A 160 -4.47 -17.99 0.29
CA MET A 160 -4.04 -18.56 -0.99
C MET A 160 -2.56 -18.95 -0.98
N LEU A 161 -1.85 -18.59 0.08
CA LEU A 161 -0.43 -18.86 0.26
C LEU A 161 -0.23 -19.98 1.28
N PRO A 162 0.92 -20.69 1.23
CA PRO A 162 1.24 -21.71 2.21
C PRO A 162 1.13 -21.18 3.64
N LYS A 163 0.88 -22.07 4.61
CA LYS A 163 0.97 -21.71 6.02
C LYS A 163 2.38 -21.93 6.55
N VAL A 164 2.83 -21.00 7.39
CA VAL A 164 4.15 -21.06 8.04
C VAL A 164 4.06 -21.90 9.30
N PRO A 165 5.00 -22.83 9.55
CA PRO A 165 5.04 -23.56 10.83
C PRO A 165 5.47 -22.62 11.97
N VAL A 166 4.61 -22.44 12.98
CA VAL A 166 4.87 -21.50 14.09
C VAL A 166 5.20 -22.21 15.40
N LYS A 167 4.75 -23.45 15.57
CA LYS A 167 5.01 -24.24 16.77
C LYS A 167 4.96 -25.73 16.45
N ARG A 168 5.88 -26.49 17.04
CA ARG A 168 5.83 -27.96 17.05
C ARG A 168 5.47 -28.44 18.45
N TRP A 169 4.53 -29.37 18.53
CA TRP A 169 4.16 -30.05 19.77
C TRP A 169 4.06 -31.55 19.49
N GLY A 170 5.15 -32.27 19.81
CA GLY A 170 5.31 -33.67 19.46
C GLY A 170 5.19 -33.89 17.94
N PRO A 171 4.33 -34.81 17.46
CA PRO A 171 4.13 -35.04 16.02
C PRO A 171 3.29 -33.96 15.34
N PHE A 172 2.70 -33.02 16.08
CA PHE A 172 1.83 -31.98 15.53
C PHE A 172 2.60 -30.69 15.24
N THR A 173 2.39 -30.12 14.05
CA THR A 173 2.92 -28.80 13.68
C THR A 173 1.75 -27.84 13.49
N TRP A 174 1.69 -26.81 14.33
CA TRP A 174 0.75 -25.70 14.17
C TRP A 174 1.28 -24.74 13.11
N ARG A 175 0.39 -24.35 12.20
CA ARG A 175 0.73 -23.51 11.05
C ARG A 175 -0.25 -22.36 10.94
N GLU A 176 0.27 -21.18 10.66
CA GLU A 176 -0.48 -19.93 10.60
C GLU A 176 -0.34 -19.25 9.24
N TYR A 177 -1.28 -18.36 8.93
CA TYR A 177 -1.25 -17.53 7.74
C TYR A 177 -0.40 -16.27 7.96
N VAL A 178 0.30 -15.82 6.91
CA VAL A 178 1.07 -14.58 6.93
C VAL A 178 0.15 -13.42 6.54
N GLY A 179 -0.41 -12.74 7.54
CA GLY A 179 -1.46 -11.75 7.36
C GLY A 179 -1.03 -10.52 6.54
N LYS A 180 0.24 -10.11 6.62
CA LYS A 180 0.77 -8.94 5.89
C LYS A 180 0.76 -9.09 4.37
N THR A 181 0.65 -10.30 3.85
CA THR A 181 0.46 -10.56 2.41
C THR A 181 -0.80 -9.89 1.85
N ARG A 182 -1.83 -9.68 2.67
CA ARG A 182 -3.05 -8.98 2.28
C ARG A 182 -2.83 -7.49 2.02
N GLU A 183 -2.00 -6.83 2.82
CA GLU A 183 -1.64 -5.42 2.60
C GLU A 183 -0.73 -5.26 1.38
N ILE A 184 0.21 -6.19 1.18
CA ILE A 184 1.05 -6.22 -0.03
C ILE A 184 0.18 -6.32 -1.29
N ALA A 185 -0.79 -7.23 -1.30
CA ALA A 185 -1.72 -7.38 -2.42
C ALA A 185 -2.60 -6.14 -2.61
N ALA A 186 -3.10 -5.54 -1.54
CA ALA A 186 -3.89 -4.30 -1.61
C ALA A 186 -3.10 -3.14 -2.22
N HIS A 187 -1.82 -3.00 -1.86
CA HIS A 187 -0.94 -1.99 -2.43
C HIS A 187 -0.61 -2.28 -3.91
N ALA A 188 -0.37 -3.53 -4.27
CA ALA A 188 -0.12 -3.93 -5.67
C ALA A 188 -1.36 -3.69 -6.54
N PHE A 189 -2.55 -4.08 -6.05
CA PHE A 189 -3.83 -3.79 -6.69
C PHE A 189 -4.03 -2.28 -6.91
N THR A 190 -3.73 -1.48 -5.88
CA THR A 190 -3.86 -0.02 -5.91
C THR A 190 -2.87 0.59 -6.89
N GLN A 191 -1.60 0.19 -6.84
CA GLN A 191 -0.57 0.63 -7.78
C GLN A 191 -1.03 0.42 -9.22
N ARG A 192 -1.45 -0.82 -9.53
CA ARG A 192 -1.84 -1.22 -10.87
C ARG A 192 -3.14 -0.55 -11.32
N SER A 193 -4.13 -0.43 -10.43
CA SER A 193 -5.43 0.20 -10.72
C SER A 193 -5.34 1.69 -11.01
N LEU A 194 -4.45 2.41 -10.31
CA LEU A 194 -4.24 3.84 -10.53
C LEU A 194 -3.12 4.14 -11.54
N GLY A 195 -2.41 3.12 -12.04
CA GLY A 195 -1.30 3.31 -12.98
C GLY A 195 -0.11 4.07 -12.37
N LEU A 196 0.19 3.84 -11.09
CA LEU A 196 1.26 4.55 -10.39
C LEU A 196 2.64 3.96 -10.73
N SER A 197 3.62 4.83 -11.00
CA SER A 197 5.03 4.43 -11.19
C SER A 197 5.74 4.01 -9.90
N TRP A 198 5.09 4.21 -8.75
CA TRP A 198 5.61 3.94 -7.41
C TRP A 198 4.59 3.14 -6.59
N PHE A 199 5.10 2.36 -5.63
CA PHE A 199 4.27 1.53 -4.78
C PHE A 199 3.60 2.36 -3.67
N PRO A 200 2.27 2.27 -3.45
CA PRO A 200 1.53 3.16 -2.54
C PRO A 200 2.14 3.35 -1.15
N THR A 201 2.65 2.27 -0.54
CA THR A 201 3.27 2.27 0.80
C THR A 201 4.51 3.17 0.91
N LEU A 202 5.14 3.53 -0.21
CA LEU A 202 6.25 4.49 -0.23
C LEU A 202 5.89 5.79 0.49
N VAL A 203 4.71 6.32 0.20
CA VAL A 203 4.25 7.60 0.76
C VAL A 203 4.06 7.50 2.27
N ASP A 204 3.63 6.34 2.77
CA ASP A 204 3.44 6.08 4.20
C ASP A 204 4.76 6.12 4.94
N HIS A 205 5.77 5.46 4.38
CA HIS A 205 7.13 5.49 4.90
C HIS A 205 7.71 6.91 4.88
N LEU A 206 7.59 7.63 3.75
CA LEU A 206 8.11 9.00 3.65
C LEU A 206 7.48 9.93 4.69
N LEU A 207 6.15 9.90 4.83
CA LEU A 207 5.44 10.70 5.84
C LEU A 207 5.86 10.33 7.26
N LEU A 208 5.92 9.03 7.58
CA LEU A 208 6.35 8.54 8.89
C LEU A 208 7.77 9.02 9.25
N TYR A 209 8.73 8.94 8.33
CA TYR A 209 10.10 9.39 8.61
C TYR A 209 10.19 10.91 8.71
N MET A 210 9.44 11.65 7.89
CA MET A 210 9.38 13.11 8.00
C MET A 210 8.80 13.57 9.33
N GLU A 211 7.79 12.88 9.86
CA GLU A 211 7.23 13.15 11.19
C GLU A 211 8.23 12.85 12.31
N LYS A 212 9.09 11.85 12.12
CA LYS A 212 10.25 11.58 13.01
C LYS A 212 11.36 12.61 12.87
N GLY A 213 11.18 13.65 12.04
CA GLY A 213 12.16 14.72 11.82
C GLY A 213 13.32 14.32 10.90
N TRP A 214 13.20 13.22 10.15
CA TRP A 214 14.27 12.79 9.27
C TRP A 214 14.38 13.69 8.04
N SER A 215 15.62 14.04 7.70
CA SER A 215 15.97 14.69 6.44
C SER A 215 15.86 13.72 5.26
N LYS A 216 15.77 14.27 4.04
CA LYS A 216 15.78 13.45 2.81
C LYS A 216 17.04 12.58 2.69
N THR A 217 18.18 13.05 3.19
CA THR A 217 19.45 12.31 3.18
C THR A 217 19.36 11.11 4.11
N GLN A 218 18.87 11.28 5.34
CA GLN A 218 18.69 10.17 6.28
C GLN A 218 17.71 9.12 5.76
N ILE A 219 16.61 9.55 5.13
CA ILE A 219 15.65 8.63 4.48
C ILE A 219 16.34 7.86 3.35
N ARG A 220 17.16 8.52 2.52
CA ARG A 220 17.91 7.90 1.43
C ARG A 220 18.89 6.85 1.93
N GLU A 221 19.69 7.17 2.94
CA GLU A 221 20.63 6.25 3.58
C GLU A 221 19.90 5.05 4.18
N HIS A 222 18.78 5.29 4.86
CA HIS A 222 17.94 4.21 5.38
C HIS A 222 17.41 3.30 4.26
N PHE A 223 16.91 3.87 3.16
CA PHE A 223 16.42 3.12 2.01
C PHE A 223 17.54 2.29 1.35
N GLN A 224 18.77 2.80 1.31
CA GLN A 224 19.92 2.02 0.86
C GLN A 224 20.17 0.81 1.77
N HIS A 225 20.12 0.97 3.10
CA HIS A 225 20.25 -0.15 4.03
C HIS A 225 19.13 -1.18 3.89
N VAL A 226 17.89 -0.74 3.72
CA VAL A 226 16.74 -1.63 3.47
C VAL A 226 16.96 -2.43 2.18
N LYS A 227 17.35 -1.76 1.10
CA LYS A 227 17.64 -2.41 -0.18
C LYS A 227 18.74 -3.46 -0.03
N GLN A 228 19.85 -3.12 0.63
CA GLN A 228 20.95 -4.06 0.87
C GLN A 228 20.52 -5.29 1.70
N ARG A 229 19.63 -5.11 2.68
CA ARG A 229 19.05 -6.22 3.44
C ARG A 229 18.22 -7.12 2.54
N TYR A 230 17.32 -6.55 1.75
CA TYR A 230 16.53 -7.30 0.78
C TYR A 230 17.40 -8.07 -0.21
N ASP A 231 18.42 -7.42 -0.80
CA ASP A 231 19.33 -8.04 -1.76
C ASP A 231 20.07 -9.24 -1.14
N LYS A 232 20.48 -9.14 0.14
CA LYS A 232 21.09 -10.25 0.89
C LYS A 232 20.14 -11.44 1.10
N PHE A 233 18.85 -11.17 1.36
CA PHE A 233 17.83 -12.22 1.46
C PHE A 233 17.70 -12.96 0.12
N ILE A 234 17.53 -12.23 -0.97
CA ILE A 234 17.37 -12.84 -2.30
C ILE A 234 18.63 -13.58 -2.78
N GLN A 235 19.83 -13.12 -2.44
CA GLN A 235 21.08 -13.82 -2.76
C GLN A 235 21.31 -15.09 -1.94
N THR A 236 20.71 -15.20 -0.76
CA THR A 236 20.78 -16.42 0.05
C THR A 236 19.92 -17.51 -0.58
N ASP A 237 18.72 -17.17 -1.03
CA ASP A 237 17.83 -18.09 -1.76
C ASP A 237 18.50 -18.72 -2.99
N LYS A 238 19.20 -17.93 -3.82
CA LYS A 238 19.90 -18.45 -5.00
C LYS A 238 21.01 -19.45 -4.71
N ARG A 239 21.72 -19.29 -3.58
CA ARG A 239 22.81 -20.18 -3.18
C ARG A 239 22.32 -21.50 -2.58
N ASP A 240 21.11 -21.52 -2.03
CA ASP A 240 20.49 -22.73 -1.48
C ASP A 240 19.81 -23.59 -2.60
N GLN A 241 19.73 -23.07 -3.82
CA GLN A 241 19.17 -23.74 -5.00
C GLN A 241 20.24 -24.30 -5.97
N GLU A 242 21.53 -24.02 -5.73
CA GLU A 242 22.71 -24.55 -6.46
C GLU A 242 23.33 -25.74 -5.73
#